data_AF-X1HYI3-F1
#
_entry.id   AF-X1HYI3-F1
#
_cell.length_a   1.000
_cell.length_b   1.000
_cell.length_c   1.000
_cell.angle_alpha   90.00
_cell.angle_beta   90.00
_cell.angle_gamma   90.00
#
_symmetry.space_group_name_H-M   'P 1'
#
loop_
_entity.id
_entity.type
_entity.pdbx_description
1 polymer ?
#
loop_
_entity_poly.entity_id
_entity_poly.type
_entity_poly.pdbx_seq_one_letter_code
_entity_poly.pdbx_strand_id
1 'polypeptide(L)'
;MVFDMFTRGPYEGHTVTFVETYRGYDIYYLTGPGGLYGVVDPDGVEYNRYPTTLAKAQAYVDGVLGPPTDPEPEPDPEPEQAWEYHSTYRGIDIQVFNPGATAYTAYFDGQWHSAAKLATVQAGIDAYIGPEPEPDPEPDPTAKTLIGPYRGIDIYKFD
;
A
#
# COMPACT_ATOMS: atom_id res chain seq x y z
N MET A 1 23.39 -9.25 9.33
CA MET A 1 23.71 -10.66 9.64
C MET A 1 24.60 -10.67 10.88
N VAL A 2 24.49 -11.66 11.76
CA VAL A 2 25.08 -11.62 13.12
C VAL A 2 26.59 -11.86 13.07
N PHE A 3 27.35 -11.03 13.79
CA PHE A 3 28.75 -11.18 14.22
C PHE A 3 29.05 -12.62 14.70
N ASP A 4 29.34 -13.54 13.78
CA ASP A 4 29.46 -14.97 14.06
C ASP A 4 30.90 -15.35 14.47
N MET A 5 31.91 -14.62 13.98
CA MET A 5 33.31 -14.96 14.27
C MET A 5 33.75 -14.63 15.69
N PHE A 6 33.08 -13.67 16.34
CA PHE A 6 33.36 -13.23 17.71
C PHE A 6 32.57 -13.97 18.79
N THR A 7 31.51 -14.69 18.40
CA THR A 7 30.68 -15.47 19.32
C THR A 7 30.79 -16.98 19.10
N ARG A 8 31.27 -17.44 17.93
CA ARG A 8 31.37 -18.88 17.58
C ARG A 8 32.62 -19.27 16.75
N GLY A 9 33.56 -18.35 16.50
CA GLY A 9 34.75 -18.58 15.68
C GLY A 9 36.03 -18.96 16.46
N PRO A 10 37.22 -19.05 15.81
CA PRO A 10 38.50 -19.43 16.43
C PRO A 10 39.03 -18.46 17.51
N TYR A 11 38.26 -17.43 17.85
CA TYR A 11 38.54 -16.42 18.85
C TYR A 11 37.53 -16.45 20.02
N GLU A 12 36.86 -17.59 20.22
CA GLU A 12 36.04 -17.84 21.41
C GLU A 12 36.86 -17.55 22.69
N GLY A 13 36.38 -16.62 23.52
CA GLY A 13 37.07 -16.17 24.74
C GLY A 13 37.87 -14.86 24.61
N HIS A 14 37.89 -14.21 23.45
CA HIS A 14 38.45 -12.86 23.28
C HIS A 14 37.41 -11.78 23.63
N THR A 15 37.86 -10.68 24.25
CA THR A 15 37.00 -9.50 24.46
C THR A 15 37.01 -8.62 23.22
N VAL A 16 35.83 -8.31 22.71
CA VAL A 16 35.64 -7.41 21.56
C VAL A 16 35.17 -6.06 22.05
N THR A 17 35.89 -5.01 21.67
CA THR A 17 35.56 -3.64 22.04
C THR A 17 35.35 -2.84 20.77
N PHE A 18 34.16 -2.25 20.61
CA PHE A 18 33.95 -1.25 19.57
C PHE A 18 34.90 -0.06 19.78
N VAL A 19 35.57 0.38 18.72
CA VAL A 19 36.53 1.49 18.74
C VAL A 19 35.91 2.73 18.15
N GLU A 20 35.54 2.67 16.87
CA GLU A 20 34.95 3.80 16.13
C GLU A 20 34.25 3.33 14.85
N THR A 21 33.44 4.21 14.28
CA THR A 21 32.97 4.10 12.90
C THR A 21 33.84 5.00 12.01
N TYR A 22 34.55 4.40 11.05
CA TYR A 22 35.44 5.09 10.12
C TYR A 22 34.96 4.90 8.69
N ARG A 23 34.56 6.01 8.03
CA ARG A 23 34.05 6.01 6.63
C ARG A 23 32.91 5.00 6.39
N GLY A 24 32.03 4.83 7.38
CA GLY A 24 30.91 3.89 7.29
C GLY A 24 31.25 2.44 7.65
N TYR A 25 32.50 2.14 8.00
CA TYR A 25 32.88 0.83 8.55
C TYR A 25 33.03 0.92 10.06
N ASP A 26 32.54 -0.08 10.78
CA ASP A 26 32.74 -0.22 12.21
C ASP A 26 34.06 -0.95 12.49
N ILE A 27 34.91 -0.35 13.32
CA ILE A 27 36.20 -0.90 13.72
C ILE A 27 36.11 -1.41 15.16
N TYR A 28 36.53 -2.65 15.36
CA TYR A 28 36.56 -3.33 16.67
C TYR A 28 37.98 -3.70 17.05
N TYR A 29 38.28 -3.73 18.35
CA TYR A 29 39.53 -4.22 18.91
C TYR A 29 39.31 -5.55 19.63
N LEU A 30 40.15 -6.54 19.30
CA LEU A 30 40.15 -7.88 19.86
C LEU A 30 41.23 -8.03 20.91
N THR A 31 40.82 -8.23 22.15
CA THR A 31 41.74 -8.43 23.27
C THR A 31 42.09 -9.92 23.38
N GLY A 32 43.36 -10.25 23.09
CA GLY A 32 43.97 -11.58 23.23
C GLY A 32 45.47 -11.52 22.92
N PRO A 33 46.19 -12.66 22.88
CA PRO A 33 47.62 -12.67 22.59
C PRO A 33 47.89 -12.10 21.19
N GLY A 34 48.37 -10.86 21.14
CA GLY A 34 48.72 -10.17 19.91
C GLY A 34 47.80 -9.03 19.46
N GLY A 35 46.65 -8.79 20.12
CA GLY A 35 45.80 -7.60 19.98
C GLY A 35 45.53 -7.11 18.55
N LEU A 36 44.36 -7.40 17.99
CA LEU A 36 44.08 -7.18 16.56
C LEU A 36 42.86 -6.27 16.38
N TYR A 37 42.81 -5.55 15.27
CA TYR A 37 41.66 -4.75 14.86
C TYR A 37 40.86 -5.51 13.79
N GLY A 38 39.53 -5.51 13.91
CA GLY A 38 38.58 -5.99 12.90
C GLY A 38 37.84 -4.82 12.27
N VAL A 39 37.43 -4.99 11.00
CA VAL A 39 36.65 -4.01 10.24
C VAL A 39 35.39 -4.68 9.74
N VAL A 40 34.24 -4.03 9.93
CA VAL A 40 32.92 -4.53 9.54
C VAL A 40 32.21 -3.46 8.71
N ASP A 41 31.57 -3.84 7.62
CA ASP A 41 30.76 -2.89 6.83
C ASP A 41 29.34 -2.69 7.41
N PRO A 42 28.56 -1.72 6.91
CA PRO A 42 27.20 -1.45 7.41
C PRO A 42 26.25 -2.65 7.37
N ASP A 43 26.48 -3.60 6.45
CA ASP A 43 25.65 -4.79 6.27
C ASP A 43 26.02 -5.92 7.26
N GLY A 44 27.11 -5.72 8.01
CA GLY A 44 27.63 -6.65 9.01
C GLY A 44 28.61 -7.68 8.42
N VAL A 45 29.20 -7.41 7.26
CA VAL A 45 30.23 -8.27 6.67
C VAL A 45 31.59 -7.92 7.27
N GLU A 46 32.27 -8.93 7.79
CA GLU A 46 33.58 -8.80 8.44
C GLU A 46 34.72 -8.97 7.44
N TYR A 47 35.75 -8.11 7.54
CA TYR A 47 36.94 -8.18 6.70
C TYR A 47 38.15 -8.70 7.50
N ASN A 48 38.52 -9.94 7.21
CA ASN A 48 39.55 -10.71 7.93
C ASN A 48 40.99 -10.33 7.56
N ARG A 49 41.40 -9.08 7.83
CA ARG A 49 42.79 -8.62 7.62
C ARG A 49 43.59 -8.31 8.88
N TYR A 50 42.99 -8.47 10.05
CA TYR A 50 43.63 -8.38 11.38
C TYR A 50 44.80 -7.37 11.53
N PRO A 51 44.60 -6.08 11.21
CA PRO A 51 45.60 -5.05 11.47
C PRO A 51 46.00 -5.00 12.96
N THR A 52 47.29 -4.80 13.23
CA THR A 52 47.82 -4.73 14.61
C THR A 52 47.73 -3.34 15.24
N THR A 53 47.29 -2.34 14.48
CA THR A 53 47.10 -0.96 14.94
C THR A 53 45.88 -0.33 14.29
N LEU A 54 45.24 0.61 14.96
CA LEU A 54 44.08 1.36 14.44
C LEU A 54 44.41 2.05 13.10
N ALA A 55 45.59 2.67 13.00
CA ALA A 55 46.03 3.34 11.78
C ALA A 55 46.12 2.37 10.58
N LYS A 56 46.49 1.10 10.81
CA LYS A 56 46.49 0.08 9.74
C LYS A 56 45.08 -0.38 9.38
N ALA A 57 44.13 -0.35 10.32
CA ALA A 57 42.72 -0.62 10.05
C ALA A 57 42.10 0.48 9.19
N GLN A 58 42.34 1.74 9.54
CA GLN A 58 41.90 2.89 8.74
C GLN A 58 42.55 2.89 7.34
N ALA A 59 43.85 2.62 7.24
CA ALA A 59 44.54 2.50 5.95
C ALA A 59 44.01 1.33 5.10
N TYR A 60 43.48 0.28 5.73
CA TYR A 60 42.84 -0.83 5.02
C TYR A 60 41.49 -0.41 4.44
N VAL A 61 40.68 0.32 5.22
CA VAL A 61 39.44 0.95 4.72
C VAL A 61 39.76 1.87 3.54
N ASP A 62 40.76 2.74 3.68
CA ASP A 62 41.12 3.72 2.64
C ASP A 62 41.68 3.09 1.36
N GLY A 63 42.52 2.06 1.50
CA GLY A 63 43.31 1.54 0.39
C GLY A 63 42.71 0.29 -0.28
N VAL A 64 41.80 -0.42 0.38
CA VAL A 64 41.27 -1.70 -0.13
C VAL A 64 39.75 -1.74 -0.19
N LEU A 65 39.06 -1.26 0.84
CA LEU A 65 37.59 -1.32 0.86
C LEU A 65 36.97 -0.16 0.08
N GLY A 66 37.57 1.04 0.15
CA GLY A 66 36.93 2.25 -0.36
C GLY A 66 35.68 2.62 0.46
N PRO A 67 34.98 3.71 0.14
CA PRO A 67 33.71 4.01 0.80
C PRO A 67 32.72 2.85 0.56
N PRO A 68 31.87 2.50 1.54
CA PRO A 68 30.81 1.53 1.34
C PRO A 68 29.98 2.01 0.15
N THR A 69 29.72 1.13 -0.81
CA THR A 69 28.74 1.42 -1.84
C THR A 69 27.39 1.52 -1.15
N ASP A 70 26.73 2.67 -1.30
CA ASP A 70 25.34 2.85 -0.86
C ASP A 70 24.53 1.71 -1.49
N PRO A 71 23.78 0.91 -0.71
CA PRO A 71 22.93 -0.12 -1.29
C PRO A 71 22.02 0.52 -2.33
N GLU A 72 21.98 -0.07 -3.51
CA GLU A 72 21.07 0.37 -4.57
C GLU A 72 19.65 0.38 -3.98
N PRO A 73 18.87 1.48 -4.14
CA PRO A 73 17.54 1.55 -3.55
C PRO A 73 16.74 0.34 -4.00
N GLU A 74 16.12 -0.36 -3.05
CA GLU A 74 15.23 -1.46 -3.39
C GLU A 74 14.14 -0.94 -4.35
N PRO A 75 13.78 -1.72 -5.39
CA PRO A 75 12.70 -1.31 -6.28
C PRO A 75 11.43 -1.11 -5.46
N ASP A 76 10.71 -0.01 -5.71
CA ASP A 76 9.39 0.22 -5.12
C ASP A 76 8.50 -1.02 -5.32
N PRO A 77 7.74 -1.47 -4.30
CA PRO A 77 6.86 -2.60 -4.47
C PRO A 77 5.86 -2.34 -5.60
N GLU A 78 5.64 -3.35 -6.46
CA GLU A 78 4.60 -3.26 -7.48
C GLU A 78 3.23 -2.97 -6.81
N PRO A 79 2.40 -2.11 -7.41
CA PRO A 79 1.09 -1.78 -6.86
C PRO A 79 0.24 -3.06 -6.68
N GLU A 80 -0.32 -3.23 -5.47
CA GLU A 80 -1.18 -4.36 -5.16
C GLU A 80 -2.43 -4.36 -6.05
N GLN A 81 -2.74 -5.53 -6.63
CA GLN A 81 -3.94 -5.70 -7.46
C GLN A 81 -5.15 -5.93 -6.57
N ALA A 82 -6.18 -5.07 -6.69
CA ALA A 82 -7.36 -5.13 -5.84
C ALA A 82 -8.62 -4.65 -6.55
N TRP A 83 -9.77 -5.17 -6.10
CA TRP A 83 -11.07 -4.57 -6.40
C TRP A 83 -11.34 -3.44 -5.42
N GLU A 84 -11.57 -2.25 -5.95
CA GLU A 84 -11.86 -1.06 -5.15
C GLU A 84 -13.23 -0.52 -5.51
N TYR A 85 -13.89 0.12 -4.54
CA TYR A 85 -15.14 0.82 -4.81
C TYR A 85 -14.91 1.93 -5.85
N HIS A 86 -15.80 1.98 -6.84
CA HIS A 86 -15.77 2.99 -7.90
C HIS A 86 -16.96 3.96 -7.80
N SER A 87 -18.19 3.45 -7.80
CA SER A 87 -19.41 4.27 -7.82
C SER A 87 -20.66 3.46 -7.48
N THR A 88 -21.75 4.11 -7.09
CA THR A 88 -23.08 3.49 -7.01
C THR A 88 -23.94 3.89 -8.21
N TYR A 89 -24.61 2.93 -8.85
CA TYR A 89 -25.55 3.15 -9.96
C TYR A 89 -26.88 2.47 -9.68
N ARG A 90 -27.98 3.24 -9.69
CA ARG A 90 -29.34 2.77 -9.35
C ARG A 90 -29.42 1.95 -8.04
N GLY A 91 -28.63 2.36 -7.04
CA GLY A 91 -28.56 1.70 -5.73
C GLY A 91 -27.66 0.46 -5.66
N ILE A 92 -26.94 0.12 -6.73
CA ILE A 92 -25.99 -0.99 -6.77
C ILE A 92 -24.55 -0.46 -6.84
N ASP A 93 -23.69 -0.96 -5.98
CA ASP A 93 -22.27 -0.60 -5.95
C ASP A 93 -21.49 -1.29 -7.06
N ILE A 94 -20.63 -0.51 -7.71
CA ILE A 94 -19.72 -0.93 -8.76
C ILE A 94 -18.30 -0.79 -8.23
N GLN A 95 -17.51 -1.85 -8.41
CA GLN A 95 -16.08 -1.89 -8.11
C GLN A 95 -15.26 -1.88 -9.40
N VAL A 96 -14.02 -1.42 -9.31
CA VAL A 96 -13.04 -1.38 -10.41
C VAL A 96 -11.79 -2.16 -10.01
N PHE A 97 -11.22 -2.91 -10.96
CA PHE A 97 -9.98 -3.65 -10.73
C PHE A 97 -8.76 -2.75 -10.98
N ASN A 98 -7.99 -2.54 -9.93
CA ASN A 98 -6.76 -1.77 -9.93
C ASN A 98 -5.53 -2.69 -9.89
N PRO A 99 -4.37 -2.21 -10.37
CA PRO A 99 -4.15 -0.91 -11.01
C PRO A 99 -4.62 -0.88 -12.48
N GLY A 100 -5.03 0.29 -12.95
CA GLY A 100 -5.27 0.55 -14.38
C GLY A 100 -6.72 0.39 -14.87
N ALA A 101 -7.69 0.26 -13.97
CA ALA A 101 -9.12 0.21 -14.29
C ALA A 101 -9.46 -0.79 -15.43
N THR A 102 -8.93 -2.01 -15.34
CA THR A 102 -9.03 -3.00 -16.43
C THR A 102 -10.39 -3.67 -16.51
N ALA A 103 -11.14 -3.69 -15.40
CA ALA A 103 -12.48 -4.24 -15.33
C ALA A 103 -13.33 -3.53 -14.28
N TYR A 104 -14.64 -3.61 -14.47
CA TYR A 104 -15.68 -3.18 -13.53
C TYR A 104 -16.50 -4.39 -13.12
N THR A 105 -16.99 -4.42 -11.89
CA THR A 105 -17.87 -5.48 -11.41
C THR A 105 -18.96 -4.94 -10.50
N ALA A 106 -20.12 -5.59 -10.50
CA ALA A 106 -21.23 -5.30 -9.60
C ALA A 106 -21.93 -6.59 -9.19
N TYR A 107 -22.55 -6.61 -8.01
CA TYR A 107 -23.32 -7.75 -7.51
C TYR A 107 -24.81 -7.43 -7.56
N PHE A 108 -25.56 -8.20 -8.35
CA PHE A 108 -27.02 -8.12 -8.45
C PHE A 108 -27.57 -9.47 -8.91
N ASP A 109 -28.87 -9.71 -8.71
CA ASP A 109 -29.51 -11.01 -9.02
C ASP A 109 -28.82 -12.23 -8.38
N GLY A 110 -28.15 -12.03 -7.23
CA GLY A 110 -27.44 -13.08 -6.53
C GLY A 110 -26.12 -13.54 -7.17
N GLN A 111 -25.57 -12.79 -8.13
CA GLN A 111 -24.31 -13.13 -8.80
C GLN A 111 -23.45 -11.89 -9.10
N TRP A 112 -22.15 -12.12 -9.31
CA TRP A 112 -21.22 -11.07 -9.75
C TRP A 112 -21.25 -10.93 -11.27
N HIS A 113 -21.40 -9.70 -11.74
CA HIS A 113 -21.36 -9.34 -13.16
C HIS A 113 -20.17 -8.43 -13.41
N SER A 114 -19.23 -8.87 -14.25
CA SER A 114 -18.00 -8.13 -14.55
C SER A 114 -17.88 -7.81 -16.04
N ALA A 115 -17.36 -6.63 -16.37
CA ALA A 115 -17.08 -6.22 -17.75
C ALA A 115 -15.91 -5.24 -17.83
N ALA A 116 -15.23 -5.20 -18.97
CA ALA A 116 -14.12 -4.26 -19.22
C ALA A 116 -14.58 -2.79 -19.32
N LYS A 117 -15.89 -2.53 -19.43
CA LYS A 117 -16.46 -1.17 -19.57
C LYS A 117 -17.54 -0.95 -18.54
N LEU A 118 -17.48 0.19 -17.86
CA LEU A 118 -18.50 0.63 -16.90
C LEU A 118 -19.92 0.60 -17.50
N ALA A 119 -20.08 1.11 -18.72
CA ALA A 119 -21.37 1.16 -19.42
C ALA A 119 -22.00 -0.24 -19.61
N THR A 120 -21.21 -1.30 -19.75
CA THR A 120 -21.72 -2.66 -19.88
C THR A 120 -22.28 -3.18 -18.56
N VAL A 121 -21.64 -2.85 -17.44
CA VAL A 121 -22.15 -3.18 -16.09
C VAL A 121 -23.44 -2.40 -15.81
N GLN A 122 -23.47 -1.10 -16.14
CA GLN A 122 -24.65 -0.25 -15.99
C GLN A 122 -25.85 -0.76 -16.81
N ALA A 123 -25.63 -1.17 -18.06
CA ALA A 123 -26.69 -1.75 -18.88
C ALA A 123 -27.24 -3.07 -18.30
N GLY A 124 -26.39 -3.88 -17.66
CA GLY A 124 -26.84 -5.07 -16.94
C GLY A 124 -27.71 -4.73 -15.73
N ILE A 125 -27.34 -3.69 -14.98
CA ILE A 125 -28.13 -3.16 -13.86
C ILE A 125 -29.49 -2.64 -14.35
N ASP A 126 -29.53 -1.90 -15.47
CA ASP A 126 -30.77 -1.41 -16.05
C ASP A 126 -31.70 -2.53 -16.50
N ALA A 127 -31.14 -3.57 -17.12
CA ALA A 127 -31.90 -4.74 -17.52
C ALA A 127 -32.48 -5.50 -16.31
N TYR A 128 -31.78 -5.50 -15.17
CA TYR A 128 -32.22 -6.13 -13.94
C TYR A 128 -33.31 -5.33 -13.21
N ILE A 129 -33.13 -4.02 -13.03
CA ILE A 129 -34.08 -3.17 -12.29
C ILE A 129 -35.32 -2.85 -13.15
N GLY A 130 -35.17 -2.81 -14.47
CA GLY A 130 -36.22 -2.37 -15.38
C GLY A 130 -36.29 -0.84 -15.48
N PRO A 131 -37.26 -0.30 -16.25
CA PRO A 131 -37.42 1.14 -16.43
C PRO A 131 -37.63 1.83 -15.08
N GLU A 132 -37.10 3.04 -14.94
CA GLU A 132 -37.44 3.89 -13.80
C GLU A 132 -38.95 4.16 -13.83
N PRO A 133 -39.67 4.03 -12.68
CA PRO A 133 -41.08 4.35 -12.65
C PRO A 133 -41.30 5.78 -13.14
N GLU A 134 -42.29 5.97 -14.00
CA GLU A 134 -42.67 7.32 -14.42
C GLU A 134 -42.98 8.14 -13.16
N PRO A 135 -42.53 9.40 -13.08
CA PRO A 135 -42.94 10.26 -11.99
C PRO A 135 -44.47 10.28 -11.95
N ASP A 136 -45.06 10.10 -10.76
CA ASP A 136 -46.49 10.28 -10.59
C ASP A 136 -46.89 11.61 -11.24
N PRO A 137 -47.99 11.65 -12.01
CA PRO A 137 -48.45 12.90 -12.59
C PRO A 137 -48.55 13.92 -11.47
N GLU A 138 -47.88 15.07 -11.63
CA GLU A 138 -48.02 16.17 -10.67
C GLU A 138 -49.51 16.42 -10.45
N PRO A 139 -49.96 16.61 -9.20
CA PRO A 139 -51.36 16.89 -8.93
C PRO A 139 -51.76 18.11 -9.75
N ASP A 140 -52.73 17.94 -10.64
CA ASP A 140 -53.23 19.04 -11.48
C ASP A 140 -53.77 20.14 -10.55
N PRO A 141 -53.12 21.32 -10.48
CA PRO A 141 -53.54 22.39 -9.58
C PRO A 141 -54.89 22.99 -9.98
N THR A 142 -55.44 22.61 -11.14
CA THR A 142 -56.78 22.99 -11.59
C THR A 142 -57.84 21.92 -11.34
N ALA A 143 -57.47 20.77 -10.77
CA ALA A 143 -58.41 19.76 -10.34
C ALA A 143 -59.29 20.31 -9.21
N LYS A 144 -60.58 20.49 -9.51
CA LYS A 144 -61.58 20.92 -8.54
C LYS A 144 -62.20 19.70 -7.90
N THR A 145 -61.99 19.52 -6.59
CA THR A 145 -62.68 18.48 -5.83
C THR A 145 -64.03 19.04 -5.36
N LEU A 146 -65.15 18.45 -5.79
CA LEU A 146 -66.49 18.79 -5.31
C LEU A 146 -66.60 18.40 -3.83
N ILE A 147 -66.74 19.38 -2.94
CA ILE A 147 -66.88 19.14 -1.49
C ILE A 147 -68.35 18.90 -1.10
N GLY A 148 -69.27 19.23 -2.01
CA GLY A 148 -70.71 19.06 -1.86
C GLY A 148 -71.48 20.38 -2.00
N PRO A 149 -72.80 20.32 -2.14
CA PRO A 149 -73.64 21.51 -2.29
C PRO A 149 -73.90 22.19 -0.94
N TYR A 150 -73.77 23.52 -0.89
CA TYR A 150 -74.25 24.34 0.23
C TYR A 150 -75.30 25.32 -0.27
N ARG A 151 -76.53 25.19 0.25
CA ARG A 151 -77.69 26.02 -0.12
C ARG A 151 -77.97 26.06 -1.64
N GLY A 152 -77.76 24.95 -2.33
CA GLY A 152 -78.02 24.83 -3.78
C GLY A 152 -76.91 25.38 -4.68
N ILE A 153 -75.73 25.69 -4.13
CA ILE A 153 -74.54 26.07 -4.90
C ILE A 153 -73.47 25.00 -4.67
N ASP A 154 -72.91 24.47 -5.75
CA ASP A 154 -71.79 23.52 -5.69
C ASP A 154 -70.51 24.22 -5.22
N ILE A 155 -69.92 23.70 -4.15
CA ILE A 155 -68.65 24.22 -3.60
C ILE A 155 -67.51 23.29 -4.03
N TYR A 156 -66.48 23.90 -4.61
CA TYR A 156 -65.27 23.22 -5.05
C TYR A 156 -64.09 23.63 -4.17
N LYS A 157 -63.25 22.65 -3.81
CA LYS A 157 -61.91 22.90 -3.27
C LYS A 157 -60.92 22.91 -4.43
N PHE A 158 -60.03 23.88 -4.42
CA PHE A 158 -58.79 23.83 -5.19
C PHE A 158 -57.72 23.27 -4.23
N ASP A 159 -57.00 22.25 -4.67
CA ASP A 159 -55.91 21.67 -3.88
C ASP A 159 -54.65 22.53 -3.90
#